data_AF-A0A0G1TMD5-F1
#
_entry.id   AF-A0A0G1TMD5-F1
#
_cell.length_a   1.000
_cell.length_b   1.000
_cell.length_c   1.000
_cell.angle_alpha   90.00
_cell.angle_beta   90.00
_cell.angle_gamma   90.00
#
_symmetry.space_group_name_H-M   'P 1'
#
loop_
_entity.id
_entity.type
_entity.pdbx_description
1 polymer ?
#
loop_
_entity_poly.entity_id
_entity_poly.type
_entity_poly.pdbx_seq_one_letter_code
_entity_poly.pdbx_strand_id
1 'polypeptide(L)' 'MFSNIGASELIIIGIILVIFFGSQKLKELARGLGESSKEIKKIKKEIEGGDQPDV' A
#
# COMPACT_ATOMS: atom_id res chain seq x y z
N MET A 1 9.96 -20.37 14.12
CA MET A 1 8.71 -20.97 13.60
C MET A 1 8.10 -20.18 12.43
N PHE A 2 8.32 -18.87 12.29
CA PHE A 2 7.82 -18.08 11.15
C PHE A 2 8.75 -18.01 9.92
N SER A 3 10.02 -18.43 10.02
CA SER A 3 10.97 -18.44 8.89
C SER A 3 10.66 -19.44 7.78
N ASN A 4 9.59 -20.22 7.91
CA ASN A 4 9.13 -21.17 6.88
C ASN A 4 7.81 -20.73 6.22
N ILE A 5 7.33 -19.50 6.43
CA ILE A 5 6.22 -18.99 5.61
C ILE A 5 6.79 -18.72 4.21
N GLY A 6 6.67 -19.71 3.33
CA GLY A 6 7.03 -19.61 1.93
C GLY A 6 5.98 -18.84 1.13
N ALA A 7 6.27 -18.66 -0.15
CA ALA A 7 5.35 -18.01 -1.08
C ALA A 7 3.99 -18.73 -1.14
N SER A 8 4.00 -20.07 -1.01
CA SER A 8 2.80 -20.90 -1.01
C SER A 8 1.86 -20.57 0.16
N GLU A 9 2.41 -20.49 1.37
CA GLU A 9 1.64 -20.14 2.57
C GLU A 9 1.08 -18.72 2.49
N LEU A 10 1.86 -17.75 1.99
CA LEU A 10 1.37 -16.39 1.77
C LEU A 10 0.22 -16.33 0.77
N ILE A 11 0.25 -17.12 -0.30
CA ILE A 11 -0.84 -17.19 -1.27
C ILE A 11 -2.10 -17.74 -0.62
N ILE A 12 -1.99 -18.81 0.18
CA ILE A 12 -3.13 -19.40 0.89
C ILE A 12 -3.75 -18.38 1.85
N ILE A 13 -2.92 -17.69 2.64
CA ILE A 13 -3.38 -16.63 3.54
C ILE A 13 -4.04 -15.50 2.75
N GLY A 14 -3.44 -15.08 1.63
CA GLY A 14 -4.00 -14.07 0.74
C GLY A 14 -5.37 -14.44 0.18
N ILE A 15 -5.56 -15.69 -0.25
CA ILE A 15 -6.86 -16.20 -0.73
C ILE A 15 -7.90 -16.16 0.40
N ILE A 16 -7.54 -16.61 1.60
CA ILE A 16 -8.44 -16.56 2.76
C ILE A 16 -8.85 -15.10 3.04
N LEU A 17 -7.90 -14.17 3.08
CA LEU A 17 -8.19 -12.75 3.28
C LEU A 17 -9.12 -12.20 2.18
N VAL A 18 -8.91 -12.58 0.92
CA VAL A 18 -9.80 -12.16 -0.19
C VAL A 18 -11.21 -12.72 -0.02
N ILE A 19 -11.38 -13.94 0.50
CA ILE A 19 -12.71 -14.53 0.73
C ILE A 19 -13.42 -13.83 1.88
N PHE A 20 -12.73 -13.57 3.00
CA PHE A 20 -13.30 -12.95 4.19
C PHE A 20 -13.65 -11.48 3.97
N PHE A 21 -12.74 -10.71 3.37
CA PHE A 21 -12.94 -9.28 3.14
C PHE A 21 -13.59 -8.99 1.79
N GLY A 22 -13.51 -9.91 0.83
CA GLY A 22 -13.90 -9.68 -0.55
C GLY A 22 -12.85 -8.86 -1.31
N SER A 23 -12.78 -9.07 -2.63
CA SER A 23 -11.87 -8.28 -3.48
C SER A 23 -12.20 -6.79 -3.47
N GLN A 24 -13.46 -6.41 -3.20
CA GLN A 24 -13.88 -5.01 -3.14
C GLN A 24 -13.29 -4.28 -1.94
N LYS A 25 -13.29 -4.87 -0.74
CA LYS A 25 -12.75 -4.21 0.46
C LYS A 25 -11.24 -4.10 0.42
N LEU A 26 -10.54 -5.12 -0.07
CA LEU A 26 -9.10 -5.02 -0.28
C LEU A 26 -8.74 -3.96 -1.32
N LYS A 27 -9.51 -3.83 -2.41
CA LYS A 27 -9.34 -2.76 -3.40
C LYS A 27 -9.63 -1.37 -2.82
N GLU A 28 -10.68 -1.24 -2.01
CA GLU A 28 -11.05 0.01 -1.33
C GLU A 28 -9.94 0.47 -0.36
N LEU A 29 -9.43 -0.45 0.46
CA LEU A 29 -8.28 -0.20 1.35
C LEU A 29 -7.01 0.15 0.57
N ALA A 30 -6.67 -0.59 -0.49
CA ALA A 30 -5.49 -0.30 -1.31
C ALA A 30 -5.57 1.06 -2.00
N ARG A 31 -6.77 1.44 -2.50
CA ARG A 31 -7.00 2.76 -3.10
C ARG A 31 -6.86 3.86 -2.04
N GLY A 32 -7.52 3.74 -0.89
CA GLY A 32 -7.43 4.72 0.19
C GLY A 32 -6.01 4.88 0.74
N LEU A 33 -5.28 3.78 0.94
CA LEU A 33 -3.87 3.81 1.36
C LEU A 33 -2.96 4.42 0.29
N GLY A 34 -3.22 4.14 -0.98
CA GLY A 34 -2.46 4.70 -2.11
C GLY A 34 -2.69 6.20 -2.29
N GLU A 35 -3.93 6.66 -2.15
CA GLU A 35 -4.29 8.08 -2.17
C GLU A 35 -3.66 8.82 -0.98
N SER A 36 -3.77 8.26 0.23
CA SER A 36 -3.13 8.82 1.42
C SER A 36 -1.60 8.88 1.27
N SER A 37 -0.96 7.82 0.77
CA SER A 37 0.49 7.80 0.50
C SER A 37 0.91 8.86 -0.52
N LYS A 38 0.10 9.08 -1.56
CA LYS A 38 0.33 10.11 -2.59
C LYS A 38 0.23 11.51 -1.99
N GLU A 39 -0.78 11.75 -1.14
CA GLU A 39 -0.98 13.04 -0.47
C GLU A 39 0.13 13.32 0.55
N ILE A 40 0.54 12.32 1.34
CA ILE A 40 1.70 12.40 2.23
C ILE A 40 2.97 12.77 1.45
N LYS A 41 3.20 12.16 0.29
CA LYS A 41 4.37 12.48 -0.56
C LYS A 41 4.30 13.90 -1.13
N LYS A 42 3.11 14.37 -1.51
CA LYS A 42 2.90 15.74 -2.00
C LYS A 42 3.18 16.76 -0.91
N ILE A 43 2.61 16.56 0.27
CA ILE A 43 2.84 17.40 1.46
C ILE A 43 4.32 17.40 1.83
N LYS A 44 4.98 16.24 1.82
CA LYS A 44 6.43 16.15 2.06
C LYS A 44 7.22 17.02 1.08
N LYS A 45 6.88 17.00 -0.22
CA LYS A 45 7.51 17.84 -1.25
C LYS A 45 7.25 19.33 -1.04
N GLU A 46 6.07 19.71 -0.56
CA GLU A 46 5.72 21.09 -0.24
C GLU A 46 6.45 21.59 1.01
N ILE A 47 6.60 20.74 2.03
CA ILE A 47 7.30 21.05 3.29
C ILE A 47 8.83 21.11 3.09
N GLU A 48 9.38 20.25 2.24
CA GLU A 48 10.83 20.23 1.94
C GLU A 48 11.32 21.47 1.16
N GLY A 49 10.42 22.40 0.82
CA GLY A 49 10.78 23.69 0.25
C GLY A 49 10.95 23.63 -1.27
N GLY A 50 10.15 24.45 -1.95
CA GLY A 50 10.36 24.76 -3.36
C GLY A 50 11.63 25.56 -3.58
N ASP A 51 12.75 24.87 -3.75
CA ASP A 51 13.90 25.37 -4.52
C ASP A 51 14.53 24.20 -5.30
N GLN A 52 13.99 23.97 -6.50
CA GLN A 52 14.78 23.62 -7.68
C GLN A 52 14.14 24.33 -8.89
N PRO A 53 14.62 25.53 -9.24
CA PRO A 53 14.47 26.10 -10.56
C PRO A 53 15.71 25.75 -11.37
N ASP A 54 15.66 24.68 -12.17
CA ASP A 54 16.75 24.36 -13.08
C ASP A 54 16.28 23.43 -14.21
N VAL A 55 15.89 24.12 -15.30
CA VAL A 55 15.90 23.77 -16.74
C VAL A 55 15.21 22.49 -17.23
#